data_AF-A0A3Q9W752-F1
#
_entry.id   AF-A0A3Q9W752-F1
#
_cell.length_a   1.000
_cell.length_b   1.000
_cell.length_c   1.000
_cell.angle_alpha   90.00
_cell.angle_beta   90.00
_cell.angle_gamma   90.00
#
_symmetry.space_group_name_H-M   'P 1'
#
loop_
_entity.id
_entity.type
_entity.pdbx_description
1 polymer ?
#
loop_
_entity_poly.entity_id
_entity_poly.type
_entity_poly.pdbx_seq_one_letter_code
_entity_poly.pdbx_strand_id
1 'polypeptide(L)'
;MRKELSTVLLGLALFGCSEPSEQMVNAQTAPSAESDNEIETYQLLASELLKDIRIQSDASLVRTQADNLIQQGSLVLDAFNLAYPQCQSYFNAVQTIRESLSGLSLDELEQGYHDGNKLPELPDPVCYHGKELMLHPARVLIIVKDGLGDDEVYLEAELEMVEAMAHAEQVKQAIKRFEAAVDEQAIANDSTSN
;
A
#
# COMPACT_ATOMS: atom_id res chain seq x y z
N MET A 1 -1.24 75.45 -51.95
CA MET A 1 0.09 75.09 -52.54
C MET A 1 0.53 73.80 -51.88
N ARG A 2 0.52 72.68 -52.65
CA ARG A 2 1.69 71.91 -53.13
C ARG A 2 2.16 70.87 -52.09
N LYS A 3 1.86 69.57 -52.32
CA LYS A 3 2.68 68.56 -53.06
C LYS A 3 3.81 68.04 -52.14
N GLU A 4 3.99 66.76 -51.84
CA GLU A 4 4.30 65.58 -52.69
C GLU A 4 4.14 64.29 -51.82
N LEU A 5 3.63 63.17 -52.36
CA LEU A 5 4.32 61.90 -52.76
C LEU A 5 4.14 60.66 -51.84
N SER A 6 3.74 59.58 -52.52
CA SER A 6 4.15 58.17 -52.39
C SER A 6 3.72 57.28 -51.21
N THR A 7 2.74 56.44 -51.55
CA THR A 7 2.62 54.98 -51.35
C THR A 7 3.81 54.24 -50.72
N VAL A 8 3.53 53.29 -49.80
CA VAL A 8 3.91 51.85 -49.87
C VAL A 8 3.49 51.07 -48.61
N LEU A 9 2.74 49.99 -48.87
CA LEU A 9 2.68 48.64 -48.29
C LEU A 9 2.35 48.30 -46.81
N LEU A 10 1.60 47.19 -46.79
CA LEU A 10 1.63 46.01 -45.92
C LEU A 10 0.90 46.08 -44.58
N GLY A 11 -0.34 45.58 -44.63
CA GLY A 11 -0.99 45.02 -43.45
C GLY A 11 -0.24 43.76 -42.99
N LEU A 12 0.30 43.81 -41.79
CA LEU A 12 0.60 42.63 -40.99
C LEU A 12 -0.71 42.19 -40.31
N ALA A 13 -1.21 41.02 -40.71
CA ALA A 13 -2.18 40.29 -39.91
C ALA A 13 -1.44 39.75 -38.67
N LEU A 14 -1.86 40.21 -37.48
CA LEU A 14 -1.50 39.60 -36.21
C LEU A 14 -2.21 38.25 -36.12
N PHE A 15 -1.55 37.18 -36.56
CA PHE A 15 -1.87 35.84 -36.09
C PHE A 15 -1.41 35.78 -34.63
N GLY A 16 -2.37 35.90 -33.71
CA GLY A 16 -2.16 35.49 -32.33
C GLY A 16 -1.85 33.99 -32.32
N CYS A 17 -0.57 33.67 -32.10
CA CYS A 17 -0.19 32.33 -31.71
C CYS A 17 -0.70 32.13 -30.28
N SER A 18 -1.86 31.49 -30.13
CA SER A 18 -2.18 30.82 -28.88
C SER A 18 -1.13 29.73 -28.72
N GLU A 19 -0.20 29.93 -27.79
CA GLU A 19 0.69 28.86 -27.37
C GLU A 19 -0.19 27.70 -26.89
N PRO A 20 -0.03 26.47 -27.43
CA PRO A 20 -0.47 25.31 -26.72
C PRO A 20 0.37 25.28 -25.44
N SER A 21 -0.27 25.64 -24.33
CA SER A 21 0.20 25.25 -23.01
C SER A 21 0.41 23.74 -23.05
N GLU A 22 1.65 23.31 -23.18
CA GLU A 22 2.05 21.96 -22.80
C GLU A 22 1.80 21.86 -21.30
N GLN A 23 0.56 21.53 -20.94
CA GLN A 23 0.31 20.82 -19.71
C GLN A 23 1.05 19.49 -19.85
N MET A 24 2.30 19.47 -19.37
CA MET A 24 2.92 18.27 -18.87
C MET A 24 2.06 17.77 -17.71
N VAL A 25 0.98 17.06 -18.04
CA VAL A 25 0.38 16.08 -17.14
C VAL A 25 1.36 14.91 -17.13
N ASN A 26 2.47 15.08 -16.43
CA ASN A 26 3.20 13.97 -15.87
C ASN A 26 3.13 14.11 -14.35
N ALA A 27 1.90 13.98 -13.83
CA ALA A 27 1.68 13.53 -12.48
C ALA A 27 1.40 12.03 -12.54
N GLN A 28 2.35 11.24 -13.05
CA GLN A 28 2.57 9.95 -12.42
C GLN A 28 3.03 10.30 -11.00
N THR A 29 2.11 10.28 -10.03
CA THR A 29 2.49 10.15 -8.63
C THR A 29 3.44 8.96 -8.59
N ALA A 30 4.68 9.18 -8.19
CA ALA A 30 5.68 8.13 -8.21
C ALA A 30 5.14 6.93 -7.42
N PRO A 31 5.28 5.68 -7.91
CA PRO A 31 4.80 4.47 -7.23
C PRO A 31 5.19 4.39 -5.75
N SER A 32 6.32 5.00 -5.41
CA SER A 32 6.84 5.22 -4.05
C SER A 32 5.89 6.00 -3.14
N ALA A 33 5.40 7.16 -3.59
CA ALA A 33 4.57 8.04 -2.77
C ALA A 33 3.18 7.45 -2.45
N GLU A 34 2.64 6.62 -3.35
CA GLU A 34 1.39 5.89 -3.09
C GLU A 34 1.62 4.75 -2.09
N SER A 35 2.68 3.95 -2.29
CA SER A 35 3.02 2.86 -1.37
C SER A 35 3.36 3.33 0.05
N ASP A 36 4.03 4.47 0.19
CA ASP A 36 4.32 5.07 1.50
C ASP A 36 3.05 5.53 2.22
N ASN A 37 2.08 6.08 1.51
CA ASN A 37 0.81 6.51 2.09
C ASN A 37 -0.01 5.31 2.60
N GLU A 38 -0.09 4.23 1.81
CA GLU A 38 -0.86 3.06 2.20
C GLU A 38 -0.27 2.35 3.43
N ILE A 39 1.06 2.22 3.51
CA ILE A 39 1.71 1.58 4.67
C ILE A 39 1.62 2.45 5.93
N GLU A 40 1.68 3.78 5.80
CA GLU A 40 1.50 4.69 6.93
C GLU A 40 0.07 4.65 7.46
N THR A 41 -0.92 4.62 6.56
CA THR A 41 -2.33 4.44 6.94
C THR A 41 -2.54 3.10 7.64
N TYR A 42 -1.92 2.02 7.15
CA TYR A 42 -1.95 0.72 7.83
C TYR A 42 -1.39 0.81 9.26
N GLN A 43 -0.23 1.42 9.45
CA GLN A 43 0.41 1.55 10.77
C GLN A 43 -0.46 2.34 11.76
N LEU A 44 -1.18 3.37 11.29
CA LEU A 44 -2.13 4.13 12.10
C LEU A 44 -3.31 3.26 12.54
N LEU A 45 -3.97 2.59 11.60
CA LEU A 45 -5.10 1.70 11.89
C LEU A 45 -4.70 0.54 12.82
N ALA A 46 -3.51 -0.04 12.61
CA ALA A 46 -2.97 -1.08 13.47
C ALA A 46 -2.74 -0.59 14.91
N SER A 47 -2.22 0.64 15.06
CA SER A 47 -2.05 1.26 16.38
C SER A 47 -3.38 1.56 17.07
N GLU A 48 -4.41 1.94 16.32
CA GLU A 48 -5.76 2.17 16.86
C GLU A 48 -6.39 0.86 17.34
N LEU A 49 -6.34 -0.19 16.52
CA LEU A 49 -6.82 -1.52 16.89
C LEU A 49 -6.09 -2.07 18.12
N LEU A 50 -4.76 -1.98 18.16
CA LEU A 50 -3.97 -2.41 19.30
C LEU A 50 -4.35 -1.67 20.59
N LYS A 51 -4.59 -0.35 20.50
CA LYS A 51 -5.05 0.43 21.63
C LYS A 51 -6.42 -0.07 22.13
N ASP A 52 -7.35 -0.32 21.20
CA ASP A 52 -8.71 -0.73 21.55
C ASP A 52 -8.75 -2.14 22.13
N ILE A 53 -7.89 -3.05 21.68
CA ILE A 53 -7.63 -4.37 22.30
C ILE A 53 -7.10 -4.18 23.73
N ARG A 54 -6.07 -3.35 23.94
CA ARG A 54 -5.44 -3.14 25.26
C ARG A 54 -6.37 -2.57 26.32
N ILE A 55 -7.32 -1.71 25.92
CA ILE A 55 -8.33 -1.18 26.84
C ILE A 55 -9.57 -2.08 26.94
N GLN A 56 -9.51 -3.27 26.34
CA GLN A 56 -10.58 -4.27 26.30
C GLN A 56 -11.90 -3.71 25.77
N SER A 57 -11.83 -3.06 24.60
CA SER A 57 -13.00 -2.52 23.93
C SER A 57 -13.97 -3.61 23.50
N ASP A 58 -15.23 -3.22 23.25
CA ASP A 58 -16.28 -4.12 22.79
C ASP A 58 -15.89 -4.90 21.52
N ALA A 59 -16.30 -6.18 21.48
CA ALA A 59 -16.00 -7.10 20.38
C ALA A 59 -16.41 -6.57 18.99
N SER A 60 -17.51 -5.82 18.89
CA SER A 60 -17.96 -5.25 17.61
C SER A 60 -17.00 -4.16 17.09
N LEU A 61 -16.40 -3.38 17.99
CA LEU A 61 -15.40 -2.38 17.63
C LEU A 61 -14.10 -3.04 17.17
N VAL A 62 -13.58 -3.99 17.96
CA VAL A 62 -12.37 -4.75 17.62
C VAL A 62 -12.54 -5.46 16.27
N ARG A 63 -13.70 -6.09 16.04
CA ARG A 63 -14.04 -6.70 14.74
C ARG A 63 -13.97 -5.70 13.60
N THR A 64 -14.66 -4.57 13.74
CA THR A 64 -14.75 -3.55 12.69
C THR A 64 -13.36 -3.01 12.32
N GLN A 65 -12.52 -2.76 13.33
CA GLN A 65 -11.16 -2.29 13.11
C GLN A 65 -10.26 -3.34 12.48
N ALA A 66 -10.39 -4.61 12.88
CA ALA A 66 -9.66 -5.70 12.24
C ALA A 66 -10.07 -5.86 10.77
N ASP A 67 -11.37 -5.80 10.45
CA ASP A 67 -11.87 -5.82 9.06
C ASP A 67 -11.31 -4.63 8.25
N ASN A 68 -11.31 -3.42 8.82
CA ASN A 68 -10.73 -2.23 8.17
C ASN A 68 -9.22 -2.40 7.93
N LEU A 69 -8.50 -3.01 8.87
CA LEU A 69 -7.07 -3.22 8.73
C LEU A 69 -6.74 -4.27 7.66
N ILE A 70 -7.55 -5.32 7.51
CA ILE A 70 -7.44 -6.27 6.38
C ILE A 70 -7.66 -5.54 5.04
N GLN A 71 -8.66 -4.66 4.97
CA GLN A 71 -8.90 -3.86 3.77
C GLN A 71 -7.69 -2.98 3.44
N GLN A 72 -7.14 -2.30 4.44
CA GLN A 72 -5.93 -1.50 4.26
C GLN A 72 -4.72 -2.34 3.87
N GLY A 73 -4.56 -3.52 4.46
CA GLY A 73 -3.50 -4.48 4.07
C GLY A 73 -3.58 -4.85 2.59
N SER A 74 -4.79 -5.03 2.05
CA SER A 74 -5.04 -5.25 0.61
C SER A 74 -4.46 -4.11 -0.24
N LEU A 75 -4.71 -2.86 0.15
CA LEU A 75 -4.20 -1.68 -0.56
C LEU A 75 -2.66 -1.59 -0.49
N VAL A 76 -2.09 -1.92 0.67
CA VAL A 76 -0.64 -2.04 0.82
C VAL A 76 -0.07 -3.10 -0.13
N LEU A 77 -0.69 -4.27 -0.25
CA LEU A 77 -0.23 -5.32 -1.17
C LEU A 77 -0.24 -4.85 -2.63
N ASP A 78 -1.30 -4.13 -3.04
CA ASP A 78 -1.42 -3.59 -4.39
C ASP A 78 -0.32 -2.55 -4.67
N ALA A 79 -0.06 -1.63 -3.74
CA ALA A 79 1.01 -0.66 -3.89
C ALA A 79 2.41 -1.31 -3.83
N PHE A 80 2.60 -2.30 -2.97
CA PHE A 80 3.86 -3.03 -2.83
C PHE A 80 4.26 -3.77 -4.11
N ASN A 81 3.28 -4.26 -4.88
CA ASN A 81 3.52 -4.89 -6.18
C ASN A 81 4.18 -3.95 -7.20
N LEU A 82 4.07 -2.64 -7.03
CA LEU A 82 4.75 -1.68 -7.90
C LEU A 82 6.26 -1.66 -7.66
N ALA A 83 6.69 -1.84 -6.40
CA ALA A 83 8.10 -1.95 -6.01
C ALA A 83 8.65 -3.38 -6.18
N TYR A 84 7.80 -4.38 -5.94
CA TYR A 84 8.17 -5.81 -5.92
C TYR A 84 7.21 -6.64 -6.79
N PRO A 85 7.26 -6.50 -8.13
CA PRO A 85 6.32 -7.17 -9.04
C PRO A 85 6.40 -8.70 -8.97
N GLN A 86 7.51 -9.28 -8.50
CA GLN A 86 7.61 -10.72 -8.25
C GLN A 86 6.63 -11.23 -7.19
N CYS A 87 6.14 -10.36 -6.28
CA CYS A 87 5.17 -10.72 -5.26
C CYS A 87 3.73 -10.82 -5.80
N GLN A 88 3.45 -10.29 -7.00
CA GLN A 88 2.08 -10.07 -7.46
C GLN A 88 1.23 -11.34 -7.50
N SER A 89 1.76 -12.43 -8.04
CA SER A 89 1.01 -13.70 -8.10
C SER A 89 0.70 -14.25 -6.70
N TYR A 90 1.64 -14.09 -5.76
CA TYR A 90 1.50 -14.52 -4.38
C TYR A 90 0.47 -13.67 -3.63
N PHE A 91 0.54 -12.34 -3.76
CA PHE A 91 -0.42 -11.42 -3.16
C PHE A 91 -1.82 -11.55 -3.75
N ASN A 92 -1.96 -11.81 -5.05
CA ASN A 92 -3.26 -12.09 -5.65
C ASN A 92 -3.93 -13.32 -5.01
N ALA A 93 -3.16 -14.35 -4.68
CA ALA A 93 -3.68 -15.53 -3.98
C ALA A 93 -4.14 -15.19 -2.56
N VAL A 94 -3.38 -14.36 -1.82
CA VAL A 94 -3.76 -13.86 -0.48
C VAL A 94 -5.02 -12.98 -0.56
N GLN A 95 -5.11 -12.08 -1.54
CA GLN A 95 -6.26 -11.19 -1.70
C GLN A 95 -7.54 -11.93 -2.12
N THR A 96 -7.42 -13.06 -2.83
CA THR A 96 -8.57 -13.87 -3.26
C THR A 96 -9.38 -14.41 -2.08
N ILE A 97 -8.73 -14.63 -0.92
CA ILE A 97 -9.41 -15.17 0.27
C ILE A 97 -9.96 -14.09 1.20
N ARG A 98 -9.75 -12.80 0.90
CA ARG A 98 -10.09 -11.67 1.78
C ARG A 98 -11.50 -11.74 2.35
N GLU A 99 -12.49 -11.97 1.49
CA GLU A 99 -13.91 -12.03 1.88
C GLU A 99 -14.26 -13.28 2.71
N SER A 100 -13.41 -14.32 2.65
CA SER A 100 -13.59 -15.57 3.37
C SER A 100 -12.85 -15.62 4.70
N LEU A 101 -11.90 -14.71 4.97
CA LEU A 101 -11.02 -14.72 6.15
C LEU A 101 -11.80 -14.84 7.47
N SER A 102 -12.88 -14.07 7.63
CA SER A 102 -13.70 -14.10 8.85
C SER A 102 -14.45 -15.43 9.08
N GLY A 103 -14.60 -16.24 8.03
CA GLY A 103 -15.29 -17.53 8.05
C GLY A 103 -14.37 -18.72 8.30
N LEU A 104 -13.05 -18.54 8.23
CA LEU A 104 -12.10 -19.64 8.40
C LEU A 104 -12.07 -20.15 9.85
N SER A 105 -11.68 -21.42 10.01
CA SER A 105 -11.22 -21.94 11.30
C SER A 105 -9.79 -21.45 11.58
N LEU A 106 -9.38 -21.47 12.85
CA LEU A 106 -8.00 -21.12 13.23
C LEU A 106 -6.99 -22.01 12.49
N ASP A 107 -7.18 -23.34 12.53
CA ASP A 107 -6.31 -24.29 11.82
C ASP A 107 -6.24 -24.02 10.31
N GLU A 108 -7.35 -23.62 9.69
CA GLU A 108 -7.38 -23.29 8.28
C GLU A 108 -6.66 -21.99 7.95
N LEU A 109 -6.76 -20.98 8.81
CA LEU A 109 -5.98 -19.74 8.68
C LEU A 109 -4.49 -20.02 8.85
N GLU A 110 -4.12 -20.67 9.95
CA GLU A 110 -2.73 -20.93 10.33
C GLU A 110 -2.05 -21.84 9.32
N GLN A 111 -2.50 -23.09 9.17
CA GLN A 111 -1.82 -24.03 8.29
C GLN A 111 -2.02 -23.67 6.82
N GLY A 112 -3.17 -23.14 6.46
CA GLY A 112 -3.49 -22.84 5.07
C GLY A 112 -2.75 -21.62 4.56
N TYR A 113 -2.78 -20.52 5.30
CA TYR A 113 -2.37 -19.21 4.77
C TYR A 113 -1.21 -18.58 5.56
N HIS A 114 -1.14 -18.78 6.87
CA HIS A 114 -0.03 -18.29 7.69
C HIS A 114 1.25 -19.11 7.45
N ASP A 115 1.17 -20.44 7.50
CA ASP A 115 2.25 -21.35 7.08
C ASP A 115 2.35 -21.45 5.55
N GLY A 116 1.29 -21.07 4.83
CA GLY A 116 1.27 -20.96 3.38
C GLY A 116 0.99 -22.26 2.61
N ASN A 117 0.48 -23.32 3.25
CA ASN A 117 0.22 -24.61 2.55
C ASN A 117 -0.88 -24.55 1.46
N LYS A 118 -1.71 -23.50 1.45
CA LYS A 118 -2.72 -23.20 0.42
C LYS A 118 -2.32 -22.03 -0.49
N LEU A 119 -1.15 -21.42 -0.29
CA LEU A 119 -0.64 -20.34 -1.13
C LEU A 119 0.31 -20.92 -2.20
N PRO A 120 0.55 -20.18 -3.31
CA PRO A 120 1.64 -20.50 -4.23
C PRO A 120 2.99 -20.53 -3.50
N GLU A 121 4.01 -21.14 -4.12
CA GLU A 121 5.37 -21.07 -3.59
C GLU A 121 5.79 -19.60 -3.38
N LEU A 122 6.37 -19.31 -2.23
CA LEU A 122 6.82 -17.97 -1.87
C LEU A 122 7.93 -17.52 -2.85
N PRO A 123 7.70 -16.47 -3.66
CA PRO A 123 8.65 -16.13 -4.72
C PRO A 123 9.92 -15.44 -4.19
N ASP A 124 9.79 -14.68 -3.10
CA ASP A 124 10.89 -13.97 -2.44
C ASP A 124 10.56 -13.77 -0.95
N PRO A 125 11.54 -13.87 -0.03
CA PRO A 125 11.34 -13.59 1.39
C PRO A 125 10.71 -12.23 1.69
N VAL A 126 10.89 -11.22 0.83
CA VAL A 126 10.26 -9.90 1.01
C VAL A 126 8.73 -9.98 0.94
N CYS A 127 8.18 -10.91 0.13
CA CYS A 127 6.74 -11.10 -0.02
C CYS A 127 6.12 -11.75 1.22
N TYR A 128 6.90 -12.44 2.05
CA TYR A 128 6.40 -13.06 3.27
C TYR A 128 5.78 -12.00 4.18
N HIS A 129 6.46 -10.88 4.40
CA HIS A 129 5.97 -9.84 5.30
C HIS A 129 4.68 -9.16 4.82
N GLY A 130 4.49 -9.03 3.50
CA GLY A 130 3.27 -8.44 2.95
C GLY A 130 2.01 -9.23 3.31
N LYS A 131 2.05 -10.56 3.20
CA LYS A 131 0.87 -11.39 3.49
C LYS A 131 0.40 -11.24 4.94
N GLU A 132 1.33 -11.07 5.86
CA GLU A 132 1.05 -10.99 7.29
C GLU A 132 0.25 -9.75 7.67
N LEU A 133 0.24 -8.72 6.81
CA LEU A 133 -0.61 -7.53 6.98
C LEU A 133 -2.11 -7.85 6.85
N MET A 134 -2.47 -8.96 6.21
CA MET A 134 -3.85 -9.44 6.15
C MET A 134 -4.12 -10.57 7.13
N LEU A 135 -3.12 -11.42 7.41
CA LEU A 135 -3.34 -12.65 8.17
C LEU A 135 -3.40 -12.44 9.69
N HIS A 136 -2.55 -11.59 10.28
CA HIS A 136 -2.66 -11.31 11.72
C HIS A 136 -3.98 -10.61 12.09
N PRO A 137 -4.44 -9.57 11.36
CA PRO A 137 -5.77 -9.00 11.63
C PRO A 137 -6.90 -10.01 11.38
N ALA A 138 -6.74 -10.97 10.46
CA ALA A 138 -7.70 -12.05 10.29
C ALA A 138 -7.73 -13.02 11.48
N ARG A 139 -6.59 -13.30 12.12
CA ARG A 139 -6.58 -14.07 13.37
C ARG A 139 -7.29 -13.33 14.48
N VAL A 140 -7.15 -12.00 14.57
CA VAL A 140 -7.95 -11.18 15.49
C VAL A 140 -9.46 -11.34 15.21
N LEU A 141 -9.91 -11.39 13.95
CA LEU A 141 -11.33 -11.66 13.65
C LEU A 141 -11.80 -13.03 14.14
N ILE A 142 -10.95 -14.06 14.05
CA ILE A 142 -11.26 -15.40 14.56
C ILE A 142 -11.36 -15.37 16.08
N ILE A 143 -10.39 -14.75 16.76
CA ILE A 143 -10.41 -14.57 18.22
C ILE A 143 -11.69 -13.86 18.66
N VAL A 144 -12.07 -12.76 17.98
CA VAL A 144 -13.29 -12.01 18.28
C VAL A 144 -14.55 -12.85 18.05
N LYS A 145 -14.59 -13.65 16.97
CA LYS A 145 -15.69 -14.57 16.66
C LYS A 145 -15.86 -15.64 17.73
N ASP A 146 -14.76 -16.15 18.25
CA ASP A 146 -14.75 -17.20 19.28
C ASP A 146 -15.01 -16.63 20.69
N GLY A 147 -14.74 -15.33 20.88
CA GLY A 147 -15.25 -14.49 21.97
C GLY A 147 -14.14 -13.87 22.82
N LEU A 148 -14.17 -12.53 22.97
CA LEU A 148 -13.29 -11.78 23.88
C LEU A 148 -13.81 -11.85 25.32
N GLY A 149 -13.53 -12.97 26.01
CA GLY A 149 -14.13 -13.28 27.31
C GLY A 149 -13.29 -12.90 28.54
N ASP A 150 -11.97 -12.78 28.38
CA ASP A 150 -11.04 -12.56 29.49
C ASP A 150 -9.69 -11.95 29.02
N ASP A 151 -8.84 -11.63 29.98
CA ASP A 151 -7.54 -11.00 29.78
C ASP A 151 -6.59 -11.83 28.91
N GLU A 152 -6.67 -13.16 28.94
CA GLU A 152 -5.79 -14.05 28.15
C GLU A 152 -6.14 -13.98 26.66
N VAL A 153 -7.44 -13.95 26.34
CA VAL A 153 -7.90 -13.78 24.96
C VAL A 153 -7.55 -12.40 24.41
N TYR A 154 -7.66 -11.34 25.22
CA TYR A 154 -7.21 -10.00 24.81
C TYR A 154 -5.70 -9.93 24.62
N LEU A 155 -4.92 -10.61 25.45
CA LEU A 155 -3.47 -10.71 25.28
C LEU A 155 -3.10 -11.41 23.98
N GLU A 156 -3.82 -12.47 23.61
CA GLU A 156 -3.63 -13.15 22.33
C GLU A 156 -3.87 -12.20 21.16
N ALA A 157 -4.99 -11.47 21.15
CA ALA A 157 -5.28 -10.47 20.11
C ALA A 157 -4.24 -9.34 20.08
N GLU A 158 -3.70 -8.94 21.25
CA GLU A 158 -2.62 -7.96 21.33
C GLU A 158 -1.35 -8.46 20.65
N LEU A 159 -0.96 -9.72 20.88
CA LEU A 159 0.23 -10.31 20.28
C LEU A 159 0.15 -10.34 18.75
N GLU A 160 -1.01 -10.71 18.20
CA GLU A 160 -1.23 -10.66 16.74
C GLU A 160 -1.01 -9.26 16.17
N MET A 161 -1.46 -8.23 16.90
CA MET A 161 -1.28 -6.84 16.47
C MET A 161 0.16 -6.36 16.61
N VAL A 162 0.89 -6.83 17.61
CA VAL A 162 2.33 -6.56 17.74
C VAL A 162 3.11 -7.18 16.57
N GLU A 163 2.80 -8.41 16.18
CA GLU A 163 3.41 -9.08 15.03
C GLU A 163 3.04 -8.39 13.72
N ALA A 164 1.78 -8.02 13.53
CA ALA A 164 1.32 -7.25 12.36
C ALA A 164 2.09 -5.94 12.20
N MET A 165 2.34 -5.20 13.28
CA MET A 165 3.11 -3.96 13.25
C MET A 165 4.60 -4.20 12.93
N ALA A 166 5.17 -5.30 13.42
CA ALA A 166 6.54 -5.68 13.08
C ALA A 166 6.69 -6.00 11.59
N HIS A 167 5.72 -6.72 11.01
CA HIS A 167 5.68 -6.98 9.57
C HIS A 167 5.45 -5.70 8.75
N ALA A 168 4.58 -4.79 9.22
CA ALA A 168 4.38 -3.50 8.56
C ALA A 168 5.68 -2.68 8.49
N GLU A 169 6.50 -2.72 9.53
CA GLU A 169 7.81 -2.07 9.51
C GLU A 169 8.77 -2.72 8.51
N GLN A 170 8.77 -4.05 8.38
CA GLN A 170 9.58 -4.73 7.35
C GLN A 170 9.14 -4.35 5.93
N VAL A 171 7.83 -4.25 5.70
CA VAL A 171 7.24 -3.77 4.43
C VAL A 171 7.67 -2.34 4.15
N LYS A 172 7.54 -1.43 5.12
CA LYS A 172 7.98 -0.03 5.00
C LYS A 172 9.46 0.08 4.65
N GLN A 173 10.31 -0.71 5.31
CA GLN A 173 11.75 -0.70 5.02
C GLN A 173 12.07 -1.27 3.64
N ALA A 174 11.31 -2.25 3.16
CA ALA A 174 11.48 -2.79 1.81
C ALA A 174 11.16 -1.71 0.76
N ILE A 175 10.03 -1.01 0.89
CA ILE A 175 9.66 0.11 0.01
C ILE A 175 10.80 1.15 -0.07
N LYS A 176 11.30 1.61 1.08
CA LYS A 176 12.42 2.57 1.14
C LYS A 176 13.71 2.08 0.50
N ARG A 177 14.02 0.78 0.64
CA ARG A 177 15.20 0.20 -0.02
C ARG A 177 15.05 0.18 -1.53
N PHE A 178 13.86 -0.13 -2.03
CA PHE A 178 13.57 -0.07 -3.47
C PHE A 178 13.74 1.35 -4.02
N GLU A 179 13.18 2.35 -3.33
CA GLU A 179 13.30 3.76 -3.70
C GLU A 179 14.76 4.22 -3.79
N ALA A 180 15.55 3.93 -2.76
CA ALA A 180 16.97 4.27 -2.75
C ALA A 180 17.73 3.62 -3.92
N ALA A 181 17.41 2.37 -4.27
CA ALA A 181 18.02 1.68 -5.40
C ALA A 181 17.64 2.30 -6.76
N VAL A 182 16.39 2.76 -6.91
CA VAL A 182 15.94 3.48 -8.11
C VAL A 182 16.66 4.82 -8.25
N ASP A 183 16.79 5.58 -7.15
CA ASP A 183 17.48 6.87 -7.15
C ASP A 183 18.97 6.73 -7.49
N GLU A 184 19.65 5.75 -6.89
CA GLU A 184 21.06 5.45 -7.22
C GLU A 184 21.24 5.12 -8.70
N GLN A 185 20.32 4.34 -9.28
CA GLN A 185 20.37 3.98 -10.70
C GLN A 185 20.11 5.19 -11.60
N ALA A 186 19.22 6.10 -11.22
CA ALA A 186 18.96 7.33 -11.96
C ALA A 186 20.21 8.23 -12.00
N ILE A 187 20.89 8.42 -10.86
CA ILE A 187 22.12 9.22 -10.76
C ILE A 187 23.25 8.60 -11.61
N ALA A 188 23.39 7.27 -11.58
CA ALA A 188 24.40 6.57 -12.37
C ALA A 188 24.18 6.76 -13.88
N ASN A 189 22.93 6.69 -14.35
CA ASN A 189 22.61 6.85 -15.77
C ASN A 189 22.85 8.28 -16.28
N ASP A 190 22.55 9.31 -15.46
CA ASP A 190 22.84 10.72 -15.78
C ASP A 190 24.36 10.98 -15.88
N SER A 191 25.14 10.37 -14.99
CA SER A 191 26.61 10.52 -14.94
C SER A 191 27.35 9.88 -16.12
N THR A 192 26.74 8.93 -16.83
CA THR A 192 27.33 8.24 -18.00
C THR A 192 26.93 8.86 -19.35
N SER A 193 26.01 9.83 -19.35
CA SER A 193 25.48 10.47 -20.56
C SER A 193 26.15 11.80 -20.92
N ASN A 194 27.16 12.24 -20.15
CA ASN A 194 27.90 13.49 -20.34
C ASN A 194 29.34 13.27 -20.83
#